data_AF-A0A3B4ANV1-F1
#
_entry.id   AF-A0A3B4ANV1-F1
#
_cell.length_a   1.000
_cell.length_b   1.000
_cell.length_c   1.000
_cell.angle_alpha   90.00
_cell.angle_beta   90.00
_cell.angle_gamma   90.00
#
_symmetry.space_group_name_H-M   'P 1'
#
loop_
_entity.id
_entity.type
_entity.pdbx_description
1 polymer ?
#
loop_
_entity_poly.entity_id
_entity_poly.type
_entity_poly.pdbx_seq_one_letter_code
_entity_poly.pdbx_strand_id
1 'polypeptide(L)'
;LRYFLFSPDGGVRPRPQRRAGEQSSFGRTQTNRRPPPLHLQRKSLHSMSLSYSTCDTKAQILPFGFRDSLVVNVPLPPENFSSLPQELREGHLIHLHPVFFNIGINQQQTDVDTLPELLSALDSCVEAKKRKNVEVLWLAATVCRKVNGLRLTSCKSAKDRTSMSVTLEQCALLRERHGLHPQHFSAALDAMRSDGCRLENVQKNIGCRRFAFTSVQLLAFPKHYRPPDGTYGHAQT
;
A
#
# COMPACT_ATOMS: atom_id res chain seq x y z
N LEU A 1 -4.96 7.37 5.87
CA LEU A 1 -4.23 6.91 4.66
C LEU A 1 -4.69 5.50 4.39
N ARG A 2 -4.94 5.12 3.13
CA ARG A 2 -5.38 3.78 2.73
C ARG A 2 -4.16 2.96 2.34
N TYR A 3 -4.07 1.75 2.88
CA TYR A 3 -3.05 0.75 2.57
C TYR A 3 -3.69 -0.47 1.93
N PHE A 4 -2.92 -1.12 1.06
CA PHE A 4 -3.21 -2.46 0.55
C PHE A 4 -1.93 -3.23 0.82
N LEU A 5 -2.02 -4.36 1.52
CA LEU A 5 -0.95 -5.36 1.54
C LEU A 5 -1.25 -6.41 0.49
N PHE A 6 -0.20 -6.97 -0.09
CA PHE A 6 -0.26 -8.16 -0.92
C PHE A 6 0.73 -9.16 -0.32
N SER A 7 0.32 -10.37 0.00
CA SER A 7 1.27 -11.42 0.44
C SER A 7 1.65 -12.26 -0.78
N PRO A 8 2.93 -12.38 -1.16
CA PRO A 8 3.35 -13.32 -2.19
C PRO A 8 3.18 -14.79 -1.75
N ASP A 9 3.08 -15.06 -0.45
CA ASP A 9 2.99 -16.44 0.08
C ASP A 9 1.55 -17.01 0.09
N GLY A 10 0.63 -16.38 -0.63
CA GLY A 10 -0.74 -16.83 -0.82
C GLY A 10 -0.93 -17.95 -1.85
N GLY A 11 0.11 -18.73 -2.15
CA GLY A 11 0.06 -19.91 -3.01
C GLY A 11 -0.18 -19.59 -4.49
N VAL A 12 0.84 -19.84 -5.31
CA VAL A 12 0.67 -19.98 -6.75
C VAL A 12 -0.29 -21.15 -6.96
N ARG A 13 -1.51 -20.88 -7.44
CA ARG A 13 -2.54 -21.91 -7.63
C ARG A 13 -2.81 -22.15 -9.11
N PRO A 14 -3.03 -23.41 -9.52
CA PRO A 14 -3.38 -23.70 -10.90
C PRO A 14 -4.69 -23.00 -11.25
N ARG A 15 -4.78 -22.55 -12.51
CA ARG A 15 -5.99 -21.93 -13.04
C ARG A 15 -7.15 -22.93 -12.89
N PRO A 16 -8.32 -22.55 -12.32
CA PRO A 16 -9.45 -23.46 -12.25
C PRO A 16 -9.84 -23.90 -13.68
N GLN A 17 -9.69 -25.20 -13.97
CA GLN A 17 -10.15 -25.78 -15.22
C GLN A 17 -11.68 -25.68 -15.28
N ARG A 18 -12.23 -25.09 -16.35
CA ARG A 18 -13.67 -25.23 -16.63
C ARG A 18 -13.93 -26.69 -16.96
N ARG A 19 -14.51 -27.46 -16.02
CA ARG A 19 -15.22 -28.68 -16.38
C ARG A 19 -16.56 -28.28 -17.00
N ALA A 20 -16.74 -28.62 -18.27
CA ALA A 20 -18.05 -28.61 -18.88
C ALA A 20 -18.90 -29.70 -18.20
N GLY A 21 -19.97 -29.30 -17.48
CA GLY A 21 -21.09 -30.22 -17.20
C GLY A 21 -21.27 -30.80 -15.79
N GLU A 22 -20.68 -30.27 -14.71
CA GLU A 22 -21.03 -30.73 -13.34
C GLU A 22 -21.97 -29.72 -12.65
N GLN A 23 -23.28 -30.01 -12.68
CA GLN A 23 -24.20 -29.59 -11.63
C GLN A 23 -23.91 -30.45 -10.39
N SER A 24 -23.32 -29.88 -9.34
CA SER A 24 -23.33 -30.54 -8.03
C SER A 24 -23.35 -29.54 -6.87
N SER A 25 -24.15 -29.93 -5.90
CA SER A 25 -24.53 -29.27 -4.66
C SER A 25 -23.32 -28.89 -3.79
N PHE A 26 -23.17 -27.59 -3.51
CA PHE A 26 -22.22 -27.11 -2.51
C PHE A 26 -22.76 -27.36 -1.10
N GLY A 27 -22.31 -28.47 -0.49
CA GLY A 27 -22.38 -28.67 0.96
C GLY A 27 -21.54 -27.62 1.68
N ARG A 28 -22.15 -26.87 2.61
CA ARG A 28 -21.48 -25.96 3.53
C ARG A 28 -20.58 -26.76 4.48
N THR A 29 -19.27 -26.78 4.22
CA THR A 29 -18.29 -27.09 5.28
C THR A 29 -18.02 -25.79 6.05
N GLN A 30 -18.66 -25.62 7.20
CA GLN A 30 -18.35 -24.53 8.13
C GLN A 30 -16.94 -24.76 8.70
N THR A 31 -15.95 -24.05 8.18
CA THR A 31 -14.68 -23.92 8.91
C THR A 31 -14.86 -22.86 9.99
N ASN A 32 -14.76 -23.30 11.24
CA ASN A 32 -14.95 -22.50 12.44
C ASN A 32 -13.76 -21.56 12.63
N ARG A 33 -13.65 -20.51 11.80
CA ARG A 33 -12.66 -19.43 11.98
C ARG A 33 -13.34 -18.25 12.66
N ARG A 34 -12.80 -17.84 13.80
CA ARG A 34 -13.23 -16.62 14.51
C ARG A 34 -13.26 -15.43 13.54
N PRO A 35 -14.30 -14.59 13.56
CA PRO A 35 -14.33 -13.40 12.73
C PRO A 35 -13.18 -12.46 13.12
N PRO A 36 -12.48 -11.84 12.15
CA PRO A 36 -11.46 -10.86 12.46
C PRO A 36 -12.09 -9.63 13.15
N PRO A 37 -11.36 -8.95 14.06
CA PRO A 37 -11.88 -7.82 14.81
C PRO A 37 -12.32 -6.65 13.90
N LEU A 38 -13.34 -5.91 14.35
CA LEU A 38 -14.12 -4.89 13.63
C LEU A 38 -13.32 -3.72 13.01
N HIS A 39 -12.03 -3.61 13.32
CA HIS A 39 -11.13 -2.54 12.86
C HIS A 39 -10.37 -2.90 11.59
N LEU A 40 -10.28 -4.20 11.26
CA LEU A 40 -9.82 -4.71 9.98
C LEU A 40 -11.03 -4.79 9.04
N GLN A 41 -11.57 -3.64 8.62
CA GLN A 41 -12.66 -3.64 7.67
C GLN A 41 -12.15 -4.20 6.33
N ARG A 42 -12.39 -5.49 6.07
CA ARG A 42 -12.41 -6.09 4.72
C ARG A 42 -13.50 -5.38 3.92
N LYS A 43 -13.23 -4.15 3.47
CA LYS A 43 -14.09 -3.49 2.49
C LYS A 43 -13.79 -4.11 1.14
N SER A 44 -14.49 -5.19 0.83
CA SER A 44 -14.93 -5.57 -0.52
C SER A 44 -13.90 -5.35 -1.64
N LEU A 45 -12.68 -5.84 -1.44
CA LEU A 45 -11.92 -6.33 -2.59
C LEU A 45 -12.13 -7.84 -2.54
N HIS A 46 -13.15 -8.26 -3.28
CA HIS A 46 -13.41 -9.65 -3.58
C HIS A 46 -12.16 -10.31 -4.18
N SER A 47 -12.08 -11.64 -4.11
CA SER A 47 -10.91 -12.43 -4.52
C SER A 47 -10.35 -11.93 -5.86
N MET A 48 -9.18 -11.28 -5.83
CA MET A 48 -8.50 -10.79 -7.02
C MET A 48 -7.24 -11.61 -7.25
N SER A 49 -6.97 -11.96 -8.50
CA SER A 49 -5.77 -12.71 -8.85
C SER A 49 -5.08 -12.11 -10.08
N LEU A 50 -3.78 -12.30 -10.20
CA LEU A 50 -3.00 -11.90 -11.38
C LEU A 50 -2.64 -13.14 -12.20
N SER A 51 -2.76 -13.01 -13.52
CA SER A 51 -2.13 -13.91 -14.49
C SER A 51 -1.17 -13.13 -15.36
N TYR A 52 -0.18 -13.82 -15.93
CA TYR A 52 0.81 -13.22 -16.80
C TYR A 52 0.76 -13.88 -18.18
N SER A 53 1.01 -13.09 -19.21
CA SER A 53 1.08 -13.59 -20.59
C SER A 53 2.18 -12.85 -21.35
N THR A 54 2.83 -13.53 -22.28
CA THR A 54 3.75 -12.86 -23.21
C THR A 54 3.00 -11.98 -24.21
N CYS A 55 3.52 -10.81 -24.53
CA CYS A 55 2.99 -9.93 -25.57
C CYS A 55 4.10 -9.07 -26.18
N ASP A 56 4.18 -9.02 -27.51
CA ASP A 56 5.18 -8.25 -28.26
C ASP A 56 4.77 -6.78 -28.47
N THR A 57 3.53 -6.40 -28.13
CA THR A 57 3.00 -5.05 -28.29
C THR A 57 2.45 -4.51 -26.97
N LYS A 58 2.15 -3.21 -26.90
CA LYS A 58 1.47 -2.60 -25.74
C LYS A 58 0.03 -3.11 -25.63
N ALA A 59 -0.16 -4.34 -25.17
CA ALA A 59 -1.46 -4.88 -24.85
C ALA A 59 -2.05 -4.21 -23.60
N GLN A 60 -3.36 -4.07 -23.59
CA GLN A 60 -4.08 -3.48 -22.46
C GLN A 60 -4.21 -4.50 -21.32
N ILE A 61 -4.11 -4.01 -20.09
CA ILE A 61 -4.44 -4.80 -18.89
C ILE A 61 -5.95 -4.95 -18.85
N LEU A 62 -6.44 -6.15 -19.16
CA LEU A 62 -7.87 -6.46 -19.20
C LEU A 62 -8.26 -7.36 -18.02
N PRO A 63 -9.17 -6.91 -17.13
CA PRO A 63 -9.75 -7.77 -16.12
C PRO A 63 -10.76 -8.73 -16.75
N PHE A 64 -10.77 -9.99 -16.32
CA PHE A 64 -11.79 -10.98 -16.65
C PHE A 64 -12.31 -11.64 -15.37
N GLY A 65 -13.60 -11.99 -15.31
CA GLY A 65 -14.19 -12.66 -14.15
C GLY A 65 -15.52 -12.07 -13.70
N PHE A 66 -15.91 -12.41 -12.48
CA PHE A 66 -17.16 -11.99 -11.84
C PHE A 66 -16.87 -11.03 -10.69
N ARG A 67 -17.90 -10.37 -10.16
CA ARG A 67 -17.77 -9.44 -9.01
C ARG A 67 -17.06 -10.06 -7.81
N ASP A 68 -17.20 -11.37 -7.62
CA ASP A 68 -16.65 -12.10 -6.47
C ASP A 68 -15.29 -12.77 -6.75
N SER A 69 -14.86 -12.81 -8.03
CA SER A 69 -13.62 -13.43 -8.47
C SER A 69 -13.11 -12.74 -9.73
N LEU A 70 -12.15 -11.84 -9.57
CA LEU A 70 -11.55 -11.07 -10.65
C LEU A 70 -10.14 -11.57 -10.94
N VAL A 71 -9.84 -11.83 -12.21
CA VAL A 71 -8.48 -12.12 -12.64
C VAL A 71 -8.03 -11.02 -13.58
N VAL A 72 -6.88 -10.43 -13.30
CA VAL A 72 -6.29 -9.39 -14.13
C VAL A 72 -5.13 -9.98 -14.89
N ASN A 73 -5.21 -9.96 -16.22
CA ASN A 73 -4.09 -10.39 -17.05
C ASN A 73 -3.10 -9.26 -17.26
N VAL A 74 -1.84 -9.51 -16.91
CA VAL A 74 -0.73 -8.57 -17.07
C VAL A 74 0.11 -9.03 -18.27
N PRO A 75 -0.02 -8.36 -19.43
CA PRO A 75 0.85 -8.64 -20.56
C PRO A 75 2.26 -8.14 -20.28
N LEU A 76 3.26 -8.98 -20.56
CA LEU A 76 4.67 -8.69 -20.36
C LEU A 76 5.45 -8.89 -21.66
N PRO A 77 6.48 -8.08 -21.93
CA PRO A 77 7.45 -8.37 -22.98
C PRO A 77 8.06 -9.77 -22.81
N PRO A 78 8.43 -10.48 -23.91
CA PRO A 78 8.97 -11.85 -23.83
C PRO A 78 10.19 -11.98 -22.91
N GLU A 79 11.06 -10.97 -22.91
CA GLU A 79 12.24 -10.90 -22.03
C GLU A 79 11.85 -10.96 -20.55
N ASN A 80 10.87 -10.15 -20.12
CA ASN A 80 10.34 -10.17 -18.76
C ASN A 80 9.59 -11.47 -18.46
N PHE A 81 8.77 -11.96 -19.40
CA PHE A 81 8.00 -13.19 -19.20
C PHE A 81 8.91 -14.41 -19.03
N SER A 82 10.03 -14.46 -19.76
CA SER A 82 11.02 -15.55 -19.67
C SER A 82 11.69 -15.62 -18.30
N SER A 83 11.81 -14.49 -17.60
CA SER A 83 12.38 -14.40 -16.25
C SER A 83 11.44 -14.84 -15.13
N LEU A 84 10.16 -15.09 -15.43
CA LEU A 84 9.19 -15.52 -14.42
C LEU A 84 9.43 -16.98 -13.97
N PRO A 85 9.10 -17.32 -12.70
CA PRO A 85 8.97 -18.69 -12.25
C PRO A 85 8.13 -19.54 -13.20
N GLN A 86 8.48 -20.82 -13.34
CA GLN A 86 7.85 -21.75 -14.30
C GLN A 86 6.33 -21.81 -14.10
N GLU A 87 5.86 -21.82 -12.86
CA GLU A 87 4.46 -21.91 -12.49
C GLU A 87 3.65 -20.73 -13.05
N LEU A 88 4.22 -19.52 -13.00
CA LEU A 88 3.58 -18.32 -13.55
C LEU A 88 3.58 -18.35 -15.08
N ARG A 89 4.63 -18.90 -15.70
CA ARG A 89 4.70 -19.10 -17.16
C ARG A 89 3.66 -20.14 -17.63
N GLU A 90 3.34 -21.12 -16.80
CA GLU A 90 2.29 -22.12 -17.01
C GLU A 90 0.87 -21.59 -16.73
N GLY A 91 0.73 -20.31 -16.37
CA GLY A 91 -0.57 -19.66 -16.19
C GLY A 91 -1.18 -19.83 -14.80
N HIS A 92 -0.37 -20.21 -13.80
CA HIS A 92 -0.82 -20.16 -12.41
C HIS A 92 -1.09 -18.71 -11.97
N LEU A 93 -1.98 -18.57 -10.99
CA LEU A 93 -2.44 -17.29 -10.52
C LEU A 93 -1.74 -16.86 -9.24
N ILE A 94 -1.43 -15.57 -9.13
CA ILE A 94 -1.05 -14.94 -7.86
C ILE A 94 -2.32 -14.39 -7.21
N HIS A 95 -2.72 -14.96 -6.07
CA HIS A 95 -3.86 -14.46 -5.30
C HIS A 95 -3.49 -13.23 -4.48
N LEU A 96 -4.34 -12.21 -4.54
CA LEU A 96 -4.13 -10.94 -3.87
C LEU A 96 -4.97 -10.88 -2.60
N HIS A 97 -4.32 -10.62 -1.47
CA HIS A 97 -4.94 -10.55 -0.16
C HIS A 97 -4.96 -9.11 0.38
N PRO A 98 -5.96 -8.29 0.02
CA PRO A 98 -6.01 -6.89 0.39
C PRO A 98 -6.24 -6.73 1.90
N VAL A 99 -5.34 -6.01 2.56
CA VAL A 99 -5.48 -5.57 3.96
C VAL A 99 -5.58 -4.06 3.99
N PHE A 100 -6.59 -3.53 4.69
CA PHE A 100 -6.92 -2.12 4.71
C PHE A 100 -6.74 -1.50 6.10
N PHE A 101 -5.98 -0.40 6.15
CA PHE A 101 -5.89 0.48 7.33
C PHE A 101 -6.39 1.88 6.97
N ASN A 102 -7.11 2.54 7.88
CA ASN A 102 -7.54 3.93 7.72
C ASN A 102 -7.28 4.75 8.97
N ILE A 103 -6.08 5.35 9.07
CA ILE A 103 -5.69 6.15 10.23
C ILE A 103 -5.33 7.59 9.83
N GLY A 104 -5.63 8.55 10.73
CA GLY A 104 -5.22 9.96 10.64
C GLY A 104 -3.81 10.19 11.19
N ILE A 105 -3.23 11.37 10.93
CA ILE A 105 -1.80 11.63 11.17
C ILE A 105 -1.55 12.38 12.51
N ASN A 106 -1.30 11.68 13.64
CA ASN A 106 -0.81 12.22 14.93
C ASN A 106 0.28 11.31 15.59
N GLN A 107 1.06 11.83 16.56
CA GLN A 107 2.43 11.38 16.95
C GLN A 107 2.55 10.13 17.86
N GLN A 108 3.40 9.16 17.47
CA GLN A 108 4.45 8.43 18.23
C GLN A 108 5.00 7.27 17.35
N GLN A 109 6.25 6.86 17.57
CA GLN A 109 6.96 5.83 16.78
C GLN A 109 7.70 4.92 17.77
N THR A 110 7.53 3.61 17.66
CA THR A 110 8.28 2.58 18.40
C THR A 110 9.13 1.80 17.41
N ASP A 111 10.37 1.48 17.77
CA ASP A 111 11.21 0.59 16.96
C ASP A 111 11.00 -0.87 17.43
N VAL A 112 10.72 -1.76 16.48
CA VAL A 112 10.48 -3.20 16.70
C VAL A 112 11.13 -3.97 15.55
N ASP A 113 11.89 -5.01 15.87
CA ASP A 113 12.87 -5.58 14.94
C ASP A 113 12.51 -6.94 14.35
N THR A 114 11.69 -7.78 15.00
CA THR A 114 11.27 -9.09 14.42
C THR A 114 9.84 -9.05 13.86
N LEU A 115 9.53 -9.90 12.88
CA LEU A 115 8.19 -9.95 12.28
C LEU A 115 7.08 -10.29 13.29
N PRO A 116 7.24 -11.28 14.20
CA PRO A 116 6.25 -11.55 15.24
C PRO A 116 6.03 -10.37 16.20
N GLU A 117 7.10 -9.69 16.62
CA GLU A 117 7.01 -8.51 17.47
C GLU A 117 6.31 -7.35 16.74
N LEU A 118 6.63 -7.13 15.47
CA LEU A 118 5.98 -6.12 14.62
C LEU A 118 4.48 -6.39 14.46
N LEU A 119 4.08 -7.65 14.28
CA LEU A 119 2.67 -8.05 14.21
C LEU A 119 1.97 -7.84 15.56
N SER A 120 2.61 -8.24 16.67
CA SER A 120 2.07 -8.05 18.02
C SER A 120 1.93 -6.56 18.39
N ALA A 121 2.92 -5.74 18.02
CA ALA A 121 2.88 -4.29 18.21
C ALA A 121 1.79 -3.65 17.34
N LEU A 122 1.62 -4.10 16.09
CA LEU A 122 0.57 -3.63 15.20
C LEU A 122 -0.82 -3.96 15.75
N ASP A 123 -1.03 -5.19 16.19
CA ASP A 123 -2.29 -5.62 16.82
C ASP A 123 -2.58 -4.78 18.06
N SER A 124 -1.58 -4.60 18.94
CA SER A 124 -1.70 -3.76 20.14
C SER A 124 -2.05 -2.31 19.80
N CYS A 125 -1.42 -1.74 18.76
CA CYS A 125 -1.70 -0.38 18.28
C CYS A 125 -3.09 -0.20 17.69
N VAL A 126 -3.62 -1.23 17.02
CA VAL A 126 -4.98 -1.27 16.47
C VAL A 126 -6.02 -1.39 17.59
N GLU A 127 -5.77 -2.26 18.56
CA GLU A 127 -6.68 -2.51 19.71
C GLU A 127 -6.70 -1.36 20.72
N ALA A 128 -5.62 -0.58 20.83
CA ALA A 128 -5.54 0.58 21.72
C ALA A 128 -6.59 1.68 21.40
N LYS A 129 -7.30 1.61 20.26
CA LYS A 129 -8.37 2.54 19.84
C LYS A 129 -7.99 4.04 19.93
N LYS A 130 -6.70 4.35 19.92
CA LYS A 130 -6.18 5.72 19.95
C LYS A 130 -6.63 6.45 18.68
N ARG A 131 -7.23 7.63 18.85
CA ARG A 131 -7.59 8.48 17.70
C ARG A 131 -6.33 8.90 16.95
N LYS A 132 -6.28 8.64 15.64
CA LYS A 132 -5.20 9.05 14.72
C LYS A 132 -3.82 8.46 15.05
N ASN A 133 -3.77 7.18 15.42
CA ASN A 133 -2.52 6.48 15.72
C ASN A 133 -1.61 6.26 14.47
N VAL A 134 -0.64 7.15 14.22
CA VAL A 134 0.27 7.02 13.06
C VAL A 134 1.18 5.81 13.17
N GLU A 135 1.42 5.32 14.38
CA GLU A 135 2.25 4.16 14.62
C GLU A 135 1.74 2.94 13.85
N VAL A 136 0.42 2.75 13.76
CA VAL A 136 -0.23 1.72 12.93
C VAL A 136 0.24 1.80 11.48
N LEU A 137 0.45 3.01 10.95
CA LEU A 137 0.89 3.20 9.57
C LEU A 137 2.34 2.80 9.36
N TRP A 138 3.20 3.11 10.32
CA TRP A 138 4.61 2.74 10.26
C TRP A 138 4.80 1.24 10.48
N LEU A 139 4.14 0.67 11.50
CA LEU A 139 4.16 -0.77 11.76
C LEU A 139 3.61 -1.57 10.57
N ALA A 140 2.47 -1.17 10.02
CA ALA A 140 1.91 -1.83 8.83
C ALA A 140 2.86 -1.71 7.62
N ALA A 141 3.56 -0.59 7.46
CA ALA A 141 4.55 -0.43 6.42
C ALA A 141 5.76 -1.35 6.61
N THR A 142 6.28 -1.44 7.82
CA THR A 142 7.43 -2.29 8.16
C THR A 142 7.08 -3.77 8.00
N VAL A 143 5.92 -4.19 8.51
CA VAL A 143 5.37 -5.55 8.27
C VAL A 143 5.27 -5.81 6.77
N CYS A 144 4.65 -4.89 6.01
CA CYS A 144 4.48 -5.03 4.57
C CYS A 144 5.81 -5.25 3.86
N ARG A 145 6.86 -4.49 4.21
CA ARG A 145 8.20 -4.69 3.65
C ARG A 145 8.83 -6.01 4.05
N LYS A 146 8.68 -6.44 5.30
CA LYS A 146 9.24 -7.72 5.77
C LYS A 146 8.61 -8.93 5.09
N VAL A 147 7.35 -8.83 4.68
CA VAL A 147 6.64 -9.90 3.96
C VAL A 147 6.69 -9.73 2.44
N ASN A 148 7.57 -8.86 1.92
CA ASN A 148 7.68 -8.54 0.49
C ASN A 148 6.34 -8.14 -0.15
N GLY A 149 5.49 -7.47 0.62
CA GLY A 149 4.20 -7.04 0.16
C GLY A 149 4.24 -5.74 -0.63
N LEU A 150 3.32 -5.62 -1.58
CA LEU A 150 3.07 -4.36 -2.27
C LEU A 150 2.28 -3.44 -1.35
N ARG A 151 2.67 -2.15 -1.31
CA ARG A 151 2.06 -1.13 -0.47
C ARG A 151 1.62 0.05 -1.31
N LEU A 152 0.36 0.47 -1.16
CA LEU A 152 -0.14 1.71 -1.74
C LEU A 152 -0.51 2.66 -0.61
N THR A 153 -0.30 3.97 -0.81
CA THR A 153 -0.65 5.00 0.16
C THR A 153 -1.50 6.05 -0.51
N SER A 154 -2.72 6.28 0.00
CA SER A 154 -3.59 7.33 -0.54
C SER A 154 -4.47 7.98 0.52
N CYS A 155 -4.57 9.31 0.49
CA CYS A 155 -5.59 10.10 1.19
C CYS A 155 -6.75 10.44 0.25
N LYS A 156 -7.80 11.12 0.74
CA LYS A 156 -9.01 11.44 -0.06
C LYS A 156 -8.70 12.04 -1.44
N SER A 157 -7.74 12.96 -1.50
CA SER A 157 -7.31 13.65 -2.73
C SER A 157 -6.01 13.12 -3.33
N ALA A 158 -5.38 12.08 -2.73
CA ALA A 158 -4.06 11.56 -3.11
C ALA A 158 -2.91 12.59 -3.22
N LYS A 159 -3.10 13.82 -2.71
CA LYS A 159 -2.15 14.94 -2.77
C LYS A 159 -1.41 15.12 -1.46
N ASP A 160 -1.92 15.95 -0.55
CA ASP A 160 -1.13 16.56 0.53
C ASP A 160 -0.68 15.55 1.59
N ARG A 161 -1.61 14.89 2.28
CA ARG A 161 -1.28 13.87 3.30
C ARG A 161 -0.58 12.65 2.68
N THR A 162 -0.87 12.36 1.41
CA THR A 162 -0.19 11.29 0.67
C THR A 162 1.27 11.66 0.45
N SER A 163 1.55 12.89 0.02
CA SER A 163 2.91 13.41 -0.15
C SER A 163 3.71 13.33 1.15
N MET A 164 3.12 13.72 2.28
CA MET A 164 3.80 13.63 3.57
C MET A 164 4.18 12.19 3.93
N SER A 165 3.28 11.24 3.73
CA SER A 165 3.54 9.82 4.04
C SER A 165 4.53 9.16 3.06
N VAL A 166 4.38 9.43 1.75
CA VAL A 166 5.23 8.84 0.70
C VAL A 166 6.67 9.34 0.83
N THR A 167 6.87 10.65 0.97
CA THR A 167 8.23 11.22 1.12
C THR A 167 8.90 10.74 2.41
N LEU A 168 8.15 10.61 3.51
CA LEU A 168 8.70 10.09 4.76
C LEU A 168 9.14 8.63 4.63
N GLU A 169 8.35 7.79 3.95
CA GLU A 169 8.76 6.42 3.67
C GLU A 169 10.00 6.37 2.78
N GLN A 170 10.04 7.18 1.73
CA GLN A 170 11.19 7.20 0.81
C GLN A 170 12.47 7.60 1.56
N CYS A 171 12.43 8.61 2.43
CA CYS A 171 13.58 8.95 3.28
C CYS A 171 13.95 7.85 4.28
N ALA A 172 12.97 7.16 4.86
CA ALA A 172 13.23 6.01 5.73
C ALA A 172 13.96 4.89 4.98
N LEU A 173 13.56 4.60 3.73
CA LEU A 173 14.25 3.63 2.88
C LEU A 173 15.66 4.08 2.49
N LEU A 174 15.85 5.36 2.17
CA LEU A 174 17.18 5.90 1.90
C LEU A 174 18.13 5.69 3.09
N ARG A 175 17.62 5.89 4.32
CA ARG A 175 18.38 5.65 5.55
C ARG A 175 18.65 4.16 5.78
N GLU A 176 17.61 3.34 5.72
CA GLU A 176 17.67 1.92 6.10
C GLU A 176 18.38 1.04 5.07
N ARG A 177 18.34 1.39 3.78
CA ARG A 177 18.81 0.53 2.69
C ARG A 177 19.88 1.17 1.80
N HIS A 178 20.05 2.49 1.86
CA HIS A 178 20.94 3.23 0.96
C HIS A 178 21.93 4.13 1.70
N GLY A 179 22.07 3.98 3.02
CA GLY A 179 23.12 4.65 3.80
C GLY A 179 22.93 6.15 4.00
N LEU A 180 21.71 6.70 3.85
CA LEU A 180 21.46 8.09 4.22
C LEU A 180 21.72 8.29 5.72
N HIS A 181 22.75 9.06 6.04
CA HIS A 181 23.13 9.32 7.42
C HIS A 181 21.98 10.01 8.19
N PRO A 182 21.70 9.63 9.46
CA PRO A 182 20.61 10.22 10.25
C PRO A 182 20.63 11.75 10.32
N GLN A 183 21.82 12.36 10.32
CA GLN A 183 21.99 13.82 10.32
C GLN A 183 21.37 14.51 9.10
N HIS A 184 21.28 13.82 7.96
CA HIS A 184 20.75 14.35 6.70
C HIS A 184 19.29 13.97 6.48
N PHE A 185 18.66 13.21 7.39
CA PHE A 185 17.31 12.70 7.22
C PHE A 185 16.29 13.82 7.03
N SER A 186 16.30 14.85 7.89
CA SER A 186 15.39 15.97 7.79
C SER A 186 15.64 16.81 6.54
N ALA A 187 16.91 17.09 6.21
CA ALA A 187 17.25 17.85 5.01
C ALA A 187 16.80 17.15 3.72
N ALA A 188 17.02 15.83 3.63
CA ALA A 188 16.52 15.04 2.50
C ALA A 188 14.98 15.06 2.42
N LEU A 189 14.31 14.93 3.56
CA LEU A 189 12.85 14.94 3.62
C LEU A 189 12.26 16.29 3.20
N ASP A 190 12.88 17.39 3.63
CA ASP A 190 12.48 18.74 3.26
C ASP A 190 12.71 18.97 1.77
N ALA A 191 13.87 18.60 1.22
CA ALA A 191 14.16 18.69 -0.21
C ALA A 191 13.13 17.91 -1.06
N MET A 192 12.75 16.70 -0.64
CA MET A 192 11.71 15.91 -1.34
C MET A 192 10.33 16.59 -1.31
N ARG A 193 10.08 17.49 -0.36
CA ARG A 193 8.79 18.19 -0.19
C ARG A 193 8.80 19.62 -0.76
N SER A 194 9.94 20.29 -0.86
CA SER A 194 10.11 21.60 -1.49
C SER A 194 10.34 21.51 -2.99
N ASP A 195 11.14 20.54 -3.43
CA ASP A 195 11.65 20.48 -4.80
C ASP A 195 11.37 19.14 -5.49
N GLY A 196 10.85 18.15 -4.74
CA GLY A 196 10.55 16.82 -5.27
C GLY A 196 9.23 16.70 -6.07
N CYS A 197 9.09 15.57 -6.75
CA CYS A 197 7.96 15.26 -7.64
C CYS A 197 6.58 15.36 -6.96
N ARG A 198 6.52 15.18 -5.63
CA ARG A 198 5.26 15.24 -4.89
C ARG A 198 4.70 16.66 -4.82
N LEU A 199 5.52 17.70 -4.90
CA LEU A 199 5.05 19.08 -5.02
C LEU A 199 4.65 19.41 -6.46
N GLU A 200 5.34 18.86 -7.46
CA GLU A 200 4.93 18.96 -8.87
C GLU A 200 3.56 18.31 -9.12
N ASN A 201 3.29 17.20 -8.45
CA ASN A 201 1.96 16.60 -8.48
C ASN A 201 0.90 17.56 -7.95
N VAL A 202 1.19 18.35 -6.91
CA VAL A 202 0.24 19.36 -6.41
C VAL A 202 0.06 20.45 -7.46
N GLN A 203 1.13 20.97 -8.04
CA GLN A 203 1.08 21.95 -9.14
C GLN A 203 0.21 21.47 -10.30
N LYS A 204 0.42 20.24 -10.79
CA LYS A 204 -0.36 19.68 -11.90
C LYS A 204 -1.85 19.53 -11.56
N ASN A 205 -2.19 19.29 -10.29
CA ASN A 205 -3.57 19.06 -9.88
C ASN A 205 -4.35 20.33 -9.52
N ILE A 206 -3.69 21.38 -9.01
CA ILE A 206 -4.37 22.60 -8.52
C ILE A 206 -3.76 23.91 -9.03
N GLY A 207 -2.77 23.84 -9.91
CA GLY A 207 -2.11 25.03 -10.46
C GLY A 207 -1.17 25.76 -9.51
N CYS A 208 -0.93 25.25 -8.29
CA CYS A 208 -0.07 25.89 -7.29
C CYS A 208 0.92 24.91 -6.64
N ARG A 209 2.18 25.34 -6.47
CA ARG A 209 3.26 24.61 -5.78
C ARG A 209 3.16 24.77 -4.26
N ARG A 210 1.98 24.56 -3.68
CA ARG A 210 1.76 24.60 -2.22
C ARG A 210 0.80 23.52 -1.76
N PHE A 211 1.19 22.79 -0.71
CA PHE A 211 0.30 21.86 -0.02
C PHE A 211 -0.83 22.62 0.68
N ALA A 212 -2.05 22.11 0.56
CA ALA A 212 -3.25 22.75 1.12
C ALA A 212 -3.42 22.44 2.62
N PHE A 213 -2.44 22.83 3.44
CA PHE A 213 -2.50 22.75 4.89
C PHE A 213 -2.54 24.14 5.52
N THR A 214 -3.33 24.30 6.59
CA THR A 214 -3.29 25.50 7.43
C THR A 214 -2.29 25.31 8.57
N SER A 215 -1.71 26.40 9.08
CA SER A 215 -0.76 26.34 10.21
C SER A 215 -1.37 25.63 11.44
N VAL A 216 -2.66 25.89 11.72
CA VAL A 216 -3.39 25.24 12.83
C VAL A 216 -3.50 23.72 12.61
N GLN A 217 -3.71 23.26 11.38
CA GLN A 217 -3.74 21.82 11.09
C GLN A 217 -2.38 21.16 11.36
N LEU A 218 -1.28 21.84 11.03
CA LEU A 218 0.07 21.32 11.20
C LEU A 218 0.49 21.17 12.66
N LEU A 219 -0.09 21.94 13.58
CA LEU A 219 0.15 21.78 15.03
C LEU A 219 -0.17 20.37 15.52
N ALA A 220 -1.19 19.73 14.94
CA ALA A 220 -1.57 18.35 15.29
C ALA A 220 -0.68 17.28 14.64
N PHE A 221 0.16 17.65 13.67
CA PHE A 221 0.96 16.70 12.92
C PHE A 221 2.24 16.35 13.69
N PRO A 222 2.71 15.09 13.65
CA PRO A 222 4.07 14.73 14.05
C PRO A 222 5.10 15.55 13.27
N LYS A 223 6.25 15.86 13.89
CA LYS A 223 7.34 16.65 13.29
C LYS A 223 7.68 16.20 11.86
N HIS A 224 7.97 14.91 11.67
CA HIS A 224 8.34 14.35 10.36
C HIS A 224 7.21 14.33 9.33
N TYR A 225 5.96 14.58 9.71
CA TYR A 225 4.83 14.66 8.78
C TYR A 225 4.48 16.09 8.37
N ARG A 226 5.17 17.10 8.92
CA ARG A 226 4.95 18.51 8.55
C ARG A 226 5.74 18.84 7.28
N PRO A 227 5.15 19.54 6.30
CA PRO A 227 5.89 20.10 5.19
C PRO A 227 6.84 21.21 5.67
N PRO A 228 7.93 21.50 4.94
CA PRO A 228 8.81 22.63 5.25
C PRO A 228 8.10 23.96 5.02
N ASP A 229 8.55 25.01 5.72
CA ASP A 229 7.98 26.35 5.61
C ASP A 229 8.03 26.89 4.16
N GLY A 230 7.04 27.69 3.79
CA GLY A 230 6.90 28.22 2.43
C GLY A 230 6.27 27.25 1.42
N THR A 231 6.18 25.96 1.72
CA THR A 231 5.61 24.93 0.81
C THR A 231 4.13 24.61 1.08
N TYR A 232 3.48 25.29 2.01
CA TYR A 232 2.08 25.08 2.36
C TYR A 232 1.31 26.38 2.53
N GLY A 233 -0.02 26.30 2.43
CA GLY A 233 -0.93 27.43 2.61
C GLY A 233 -2.06 27.43 1.58
N HIS A 234 -2.90 28.45 1.63
CA HIS A 234 -3.92 28.65 0.60
C HIS A 234 -3.27 29.13 -0.70
N ALA A 235 -3.73 28.60 -1.83
CA ALA A 235 -3.46 29.23 -3.11
C ALA A 235 -4.05 30.64 -3.06
N GLN A 236 -3.24 31.67 -3.32
CA GLN A 236 -3.78 33.00 -3.58
C GLN A 236 -4.53 32.89 -4.90
N THR A 237 -5.85 32.98 -4.84
CA THR A 237 -6.73 33.19 -6.01
C THR A 237 -6.52 34.57 -6.58
#